data_AF-A0A537RA37-F1
#
_entry.id   AF-A0A537RA37-F1
#
_cell.length_a   1.000
_cell.length_b   1.000
_cell.length_c   1.000
_cell.angle_alpha   90.00
_cell.angle_beta   90.00
_cell.angle_gamma   90.00
#
_symmetry.space_group_name_H-M   'P 1'
#
loop_
_entity.id
_entity.type
_entity.pdbx_description
1 polymer ?
#
loop_
_entity_poly.entity_id
_entity_poly.type
_entity_poly.pdbx_seq_one_letter_code
_entity_poly.pdbx_strand_id
1 'polypeptide(L)'
;MPTKRHGGRWSPGRKACSETSVCAKVSPASHRSASVSTPGCTTRSSDDLVGLARTFPDTQIVLDHVGGPIGLGRYAGKRDEVFAEWSGRIRELAACPNVHVKLGGLGMRMFGFDLHTRELPPSSEELAAAWRPYIETCIAAFGPERAMFESNFPVDKGSCSYAALWNAFKHIAAGCSAAEKAALFAGTANRFYRLDTPGI
;
A
#
# COMPACT_ATOMS: atom_id res chain seq x y z
N MET A 1 -56.31 -17.42 17.81
CA MET A 1 -56.55 -16.12 17.15
C MET A 1 -55.22 -15.45 16.83
N PRO A 2 -55.06 -14.83 15.65
CA PRO A 2 -53.75 -14.54 15.05
C PRO A 2 -53.38 -13.04 15.08
N THR A 3 -52.09 -12.71 15.07
CA THR A 3 -51.61 -11.44 14.48
C THR A 3 -50.27 -11.61 13.74
N LYS A 4 -50.42 -11.62 12.41
CA LYS A 4 -49.61 -11.07 11.30
C LYS A 4 -48.06 -11.04 11.32
N ARG A 5 -47.55 -11.63 10.24
CA ARG A 5 -46.26 -11.46 9.56
C ARG A 5 -45.98 -10.03 9.08
N HIS A 6 -44.70 -9.65 9.06
CA HIS A 6 -43.96 -9.08 7.93
C HIS A 6 -42.47 -9.49 8.16
N GLY A 7 -41.70 -10.09 7.26
CA GLY A 7 -41.75 -10.10 5.80
C GLY A 7 -40.50 -9.41 5.24
N GLY A 8 -39.31 -9.95 5.49
CA GLY A 8 -38.04 -9.46 4.91
C GLY A 8 -37.19 -10.63 4.42
N ARG A 9 -37.38 -10.99 3.14
CA ARG A 9 -36.69 -12.08 2.44
C ARG A 9 -35.28 -11.59 2.04
N TRP A 10 -34.23 -12.18 2.61
CA TRP A 10 -32.87 -12.03 2.09
C TRP A 10 -32.77 -12.75 0.74
N SER A 11 -32.36 -12.02 -0.29
CA SER A 11 -32.13 -12.59 -1.63
C SER A 11 -30.67 -13.04 -1.72
N PRO A 12 -30.36 -14.32 -1.99
CA PRO A 12 -29.00 -14.79 -2.19
C PRO A 12 -28.60 -14.44 -3.63
N GLY A 13 -27.89 -13.34 -3.81
CA GLY A 13 -27.51 -12.87 -5.13
C GLY A 13 -26.43 -11.81 -5.08
N ARG A 14 -25.18 -12.22 -4.80
CA ARG A 14 -23.95 -11.67 -5.39
C ARG A 14 -22.81 -12.62 -5.05
N LYS A 15 -22.14 -13.09 -6.10
CA LYS A 15 -21.12 -14.14 -6.07
C LYS A 15 -20.01 -13.80 -5.06
N ALA A 16 -19.61 -14.81 -4.31
CA ALA A 16 -18.42 -14.79 -3.48
C ALA A 16 -17.20 -14.35 -4.30
N CYS A 17 -16.39 -13.47 -3.72
CA CYS A 17 -15.08 -13.07 -4.23
C CYS A 17 -14.27 -14.30 -4.64
N SER A 18 -13.81 -14.34 -5.89
CA SER A 18 -12.80 -15.30 -6.34
C SER A 18 -11.43 -14.94 -5.79
N GLU A 19 -10.52 -15.91 -5.72
CA GLU A 19 -9.16 -15.87 -5.11
C GLU A 19 -8.19 -14.80 -5.68
N THR A 20 -8.66 -13.89 -6.53
CA THR A 20 -7.94 -12.73 -7.11
C THR A 20 -8.53 -11.39 -6.66
N SER A 21 -9.48 -11.38 -5.72
CA SER A 21 -10.21 -10.18 -5.34
C SER A 21 -9.32 -9.17 -4.62
N VAL A 22 -9.40 -7.92 -5.07
CA VAL A 22 -9.07 -6.71 -4.30
C VAL A 22 -9.64 -6.89 -2.89
N CYS A 23 -8.79 -7.01 -1.87
CA CYS A 23 -9.23 -7.10 -0.49
C CYS A 23 -9.37 -5.67 0.03
N ALA A 24 -10.56 -5.08 -0.17
CA ALA A 24 -10.90 -3.79 0.40
C ALA A 24 -11.34 -3.99 1.85
N LYS A 25 -10.48 -3.62 2.80
CA LYS A 25 -10.88 -3.47 4.20
C LYS A 25 -11.41 -2.04 4.38
N VAL A 26 -12.72 -1.92 4.59
CA VAL A 26 -13.33 -0.66 5.00
C VAL A 26 -13.02 -0.45 6.47
N SER A 27 -12.34 0.64 6.81
CA SER A 27 -12.03 0.96 8.21
C SER A 27 -13.28 1.50 8.91
N PRO A 28 -13.62 1.06 10.15
CA PRO A 28 -14.77 1.56 10.90
C PRO A 28 -14.70 3.07 11.18
N ALA A 29 -13.52 3.67 11.11
CA ALA A 29 -13.29 5.09 11.40
C ALA A 29 -13.80 6.05 10.32
N SER A 30 -14.27 5.57 9.16
CA SER A 30 -15.03 6.41 8.23
C SER A 30 -15.87 5.60 7.25
N HIS A 31 -17.12 6.01 7.05
CA HIS A 31 -17.95 5.54 5.94
C HIS A 31 -17.40 5.96 4.54
N ARG A 32 -16.15 6.45 4.43
CA ARG A 32 -15.60 7.08 3.21
C ARG A 32 -14.13 6.70 2.90
N SER A 33 -13.53 5.74 3.61
CA SER A 33 -12.15 5.30 3.34
C SER A 33 -12.01 3.78 3.28
N ALA A 34 -11.27 3.31 2.27
CA ALA A 34 -10.98 1.90 2.04
C ALA A 34 -9.47 1.68 1.98
N SER A 35 -8.97 0.69 2.72
CA SER A 35 -7.62 0.15 2.54
C SER A 35 -7.70 -0.97 1.53
N VAL A 36 -6.90 -0.89 0.48
CA VAL A 36 -6.83 -1.91 -0.55
C VAL A 36 -5.44 -2.54 -0.54
N SER A 37 -5.43 -3.83 -0.20
CA SER A 37 -4.29 -4.71 -0.42
C SER A 37 -4.57 -5.59 -1.62
N THR A 38 -3.78 -5.45 -2.70
CA THR A 38 -3.75 -6.38 -3.83
C THR A 38 -2.44 -7.15 -3.79
N PRO A 39 -2.40 -8.38 -3.25
CA PRO A 39 -1.21 -9.21 -3.36
C PRO A 39 -0.97 -9.52 -4.84
N GLY A 40 0.07 -8.92 -5.39
CA GLY A 40 0.34 -8.97 -6.82
C GLY A 40 -0.48 -7.93 -7.55
N CYS A 41 0.14 -6.77 -7.75
CA CYS A 41 -0.17 -5.90 -8.87
C CYS A 41 0.04 -6.73 -10.15
N THR A 42 -0.98 -7.46 -10.57
CA THR A 42 -1.10 -8.11 -11.89
C THR A 42 -2.01 -7.25 -12.75
N THR A 43 -1.97 -7.38 -14.08
CA THR A 43 -2.71 -6.48 -15.01
C THR A 43 -4.17 -6.33 -14.63
N ARG A 44 -4.78 -7.45 -14.31
CA ARG A 44 -6.19 -7.51 -13.92
C ARG A 44 -6.51 -6.79 -12.60
N SER A 45 -5.68 -6.96 -11.57
CA SER A 45 -5.98 -6.38 -10.25
C SER A 45 -5.84 -4.86 -10.21
N SER A 46 -5.01 -4.29 -11.08
CA SER A 46 -4.81 -2.83 -11.18
C SER A 46 -5.94 -2.16 -11.93
N ASP A 47 -6.40 -2.76 -13.04
CA ASP A 47 -7.56 -2.29 -13.80
C ASP A 47 -8.81 -2.24 -12.89
N ASP A 48 -8.97 -3.26 -12.03
CA ASP A 48 -10.06 -3.31 -11.04
C ASP A 48 -9.96 -2.16 -10.01
N LEU A 49 -8.76 -1.85 -9.52
CA LEU A 49 -8.57 -0.80 -8.53
C LEU A 49 -8.72 0.61 -9.13
N VAL A 50 -8.20 0.83 -10.34
CA VAL A 50 -8.39 2.07 -11.09
C VAL A 50 -9.88 2.27 -11.39
N GLY A 51 -10.57 1.21 -11.83
CA GLY A 51 -12.01 1.20 -12.05
C GLY A 51 -12.78 1.55 -10.79
N LEU A 52 -12.42 0.95 -9.64
CA LEU A 52 -13.02 1.26 -8.35
C LEU A 52 -12.81 2.73 -7.95
N ALA A 53 -11.57 3.23 -8.05
CA ALA A 53 -11.24 4.60 -7.69
C ALA A 53 -11.99 5.63 -8.54
N ARG A 54 -12.13 5.38 -9.84
CA ARG A 54 -12.90 6.23 -10.77
C ARG A 54 -14.40 6.14 -10.55
N THR A 55 -14.91 4.97 -10.15
CA THR A 55 -16.34 4.76 -9.89
C THR A 55 -16.78 5.49 -8.61
N PHE A 56 -15.89 5.59 -7.61
CA PHE A 56 -16.17 6.23 -6.33
C PHE A 56 -15.18 7.36 -6.02
N PRO A 57 -15.23 8.48 -6.78
CA PRO A 57 -14.24 9.56 -6.65
C PRO A 57 -14.24 10.23 -5.26
N ASP A 58 -15.38 10.20 -4.55
CA ASP A 58 -15.51 10.75 -3.20
C ASP A 58 -15.01 9.80 -2.09
N THR A 59 -14.64 8.57 -2.44
CA THR A 59 -14.11 7.58 -1.50
C THR A 59 -12.59 7.63 -1.53
N GLN A 60 -11.99 7.88 -0.37
CA GLN A 60 -10.55 7.88 -0.21
C GLN A 60 -10.03 6.44 -0.18
N ILE A 61 -9.03 6.13 -0.99
CA ILE A 61 -8.47 4.79 -1.12
C ILE A 61 -6.99 4.87 -0.76
N VAL A 62 -6.50 3.93 0.04
CA VAL A 62 -5.07 3.75 0.28
C VAL A 62 -4.60 2.43 -0.29
N LEU A 63 -3.62 2.52 -1.19
CA LEU A 63 -2.88 1.40 -1.75
C LEU A 63 -1.82 0.96 -0.74
N ASP A 64 -1.93 -0.28 -0.26
CA ASP A 64 -1.00 -0.83 0.72
C ASP A 64 0.33 -1.25 0.08
N HIS A 65 1.42 -1.13 0.84
CA HIS A 65 2.75 -1.69 0.57
C HIS A 65 3.27 -1.46 -0.85
N VAL A 66 3.29 -0.19 -1.28
CA VAL A 66 3.68 0.25 -2.62
C VAL A 66 2.95 -0.47 -3.76
N GLY A 67 1.77 -1.03 -3.52
CA GLY A 67 1.02 -1.82 -4.51
C GLY A 67 1.55 -3.24 -4.75
N GLY A 68 2.55 -3.68 -3.99
CA GLY A 68 2.94 -5.08 -3.88
C GLY A 68 3.55 -5.73 -5.14
N PRO A 69 4.73 -5.30 -5.61
CA PRO A 69 5.46 -5.94 -6.71
C PRO A 69 5.96 -7.34 -6.29
N ILE A 70 5.37 -8.41 -6.81
CA ILE A 70 5.73 -9.79 -6.43
C ILE A 70 7.08 -10.18 -7.01
N GLY A 71 7.97 -10.72 -6.17
CA GLY A 71 9.27 -11.29 -6.56
C GLY A 71 9.39 -12.80 -6.36
N LEU A 72 8.30 -13.51 -6.03
CA LEU A 72 8.29 -14.96 -5.80
C LEU A 72 7.58 -15.75 -6.91
N GLY A 73 7.79 -17.07 -6.91
CA GLY A 73 7.11 -18.01 -7.82
C GLY A 73 7.47 -17.74 -9.28
N ARG A 74 6.45 -17.59 -10.14
CA ARG A 74 6.66 -17.30 -11.58
C ARG A 74 7.38 -15.98 -11.89
N TYR A 75 7.53 -15.12 -10.88
CA TYR A 75 8.20 -13.82 -10.96
C TYR A 75 9.62 -13.84 -10.38
N ALA A 76 10.06 -14.97 -9.80
CA ALA A 76 11.42 -15.11 -9.31
C ALA A 76 12.44 -14.90 -10.44
N GLY A 77 13.47 -14.09 -10.19
CA GLY A 77 14.48 -13.74 -11.19
C GLY A 77 14.03 -12.72 -12.25
N LYS A 78 12.80 -12.20 -12.18
CA LYS A 78 12.23 -11.27 -13.19
C LYS A 78 12.00 -9.86 -12.63
N ARG A 79 12.88 -9.40 -11.74
CA ARG A 79 12.69 -8.14 -11.00
C ARG A 79 12.50 -6.92 -11.92
N ASP A 80 13.28 -6.84 -13.01
CA ASP A 80 13.20 -5.70 -13.92
C ASP A 80 11.89 -5.68 -14.72
N GLU A 81 11.43 -6.84 -15.21
CA GLU A 81 10.13 -6.98 -15.88
C GLU A 81 8.98 -6.60 -14.93
N VAL A 82 9.01 -7.12 -13.70
CA VAL A 82 8.02 -6.81 -12.66
C VAL A 82 8.04 -5.33 -12.33
N PHE A 83 9.22 -4.73 -12.19
CA PHE A 83 9.36 -3.32 -11.88
C PHE A 83 8.80 -2.43 -12.99
N ALA A 84 9.08 -2.74 -14.26
CA ALA A 84 8.56 -2.00 -15.40
C ALA A 84 7.02 -2.00 -15.41
N GLU A 85 6.42 -3.19 -15.30
CA GLU A 85 4.96 -3.38 -15.25
C GLU A 85 4.32 -2.67 -14.05
N TRP A 86 4.90 -2.86 -12.87
CA TRP A 86 4.46 -2.24 -11.62
C TRP A 86 4.54 -0.71 -11.67
N SER A 87 5.64 -0.14 -12.19
CA SER A 87 5.82 1.31 -12.25
C SER A 87 4.78 1.98 -13.16
N GLY A 88 4.40 1.32 -14.27
CA GLY A 88 3.32 1.80 -15.15
C GLY A 88 2.00 1.94 -14.40
N ARG A 89 1.65 0.94 -13.59
CA ARG A 89 0.42 0.91 -12.80
C ARG A 89 0.41 1.91 -11.66
N ILE A 90 1.55 2.12 -11.02
CA ILE A 90 1.68 3.16 -10.00
C ILE A 90 1.34 4.53 -10.58
N ARG A 91 1.79 4.84 -11.80
CA ARG A 91 1.45 6.10 -12.47
C ARG A 91 -0.04 6.19 -12.80
N GLU A 92 -0.65 5.09 -13.25
CA GLU A 92 -2.09 5.07 -13.54
C GLU A 92 -2.95 5.26 -12.27
N LEU A 93 -2.61 4.58 -11.17
CA LEU A 93 -3.27 4.76 -9.89
C LEU A 93 -3.07 6.18 -9.35
N ALA A 94 -1.87 6.74 -9.50
CA ALA A 94 -1.57 8.09 -9.06
C ALA A 94 -2.37 9.17 -9.82
N ALA A 95 -2.82 8.88 -11.03
CA ALA A 95 -3.73 9.75 -11.78
C ALA A 95 -5.14 9.82 -11.17
N CYS A 96 -5.50 8.91 -10.26
CA CYS A 96 -6.72 8.99 -9.48
C CYS A 96 -6.48 9.84 -8.22
N PRO A 97 -7.10 11.04 -8.09
CA PRO A 97 -6.78 11.98 -7.01
C PRO A 97 -7.20 11.47 -5.62
N ASN A 98 -8.17 10.56 -5.56
CA ASN A 98 -8.65 9.92 -4.34
C ASN A 98 -7.81 8.72 -3.86
N VAL A 99 -6.73 8.39 -4.58
CA VAL A 99 -5.83 7.29 -4.22
C VAL A 99 -4.57 7.83 -3.54
N HIS A 100 -4.24 7.23 -2.40
CA HIS A 100 -3.02 7.42 -1.62
C HIS A 100 -2.21 6.13 -1.62
N VAL A 101 -0.93 6.21 -1.23
CA VAL A 101 -0.04 5.04 -1.18
C VAL A 101 0.75 4.98 0.12
N LYS A 102 0.85 3.76 0.65
CA LYS A 102 1.74 3.41 1.75
C LYS A 102 3.11 3.00 1.25
N LEU A 103 4.14 3.65 1.78
CA LEU A 103 5.56 3.42 1.48
C LEU A 103 6.15 2.51 2.55
N GLY A 104 6.00 1.20 2.37
CA GLY A 104 6.44 0.20 3.35
C GLY A 104 6.07 -1.22 2.96
N GLY A 105 6.23 -2.15 3.90
CA GLY A 105 5.94 -3.58 3.72
C GLY A 105 6.96 -4.31 2.87
N LEU A 106 8.02 -3.62 2.43
CA LEU A 106 9.03 -4.15 1.52
C LEU A 106 9.88 -5.27 2.16
N GLY A 107 9.78 -5.48 3.48
CA GLY A 107 10.37 -6.62 4.17
C GLY A 107 9.61 -7.94 3.98
N MET A 108 8.39 -7.95 3.42
CA MET A 108 7.66 -9.18 3.20
C MET A 108 8.36 -10.10 2.18
N ARG A 109 8.39 -11.41 2.46
CA ARG A 109 9.01 -12.42 1.58
C ARG A 109 8.49 -12.37 0.15
N MET A 110 7.21 -12.02 -0.03
CA MET A 110 6.55 -11.98 -1.34
C MET A 110 7.22 -11.05 -2.36
N PHE A 111 8.02 -10.08 -1.91
CA PHE A 111 8.73 -9.15 -2.79
C PHE A 111 10.11 -9.64 -3.23
N GLY A 112 10.55 -10.80 -2.72
CA GLY A 112 11.72 -11.54 -3.23
C GLY A 112 13.06 -10.83 -3.03
N PHE A 113 13.21 -10.01 -1.99
CA PHE A 113 14.51 -9.39 -1.66
C PHE A 113 15.45 -10.36 -0.92
N ASP A 114 14.94 -11.52 -0.50
CA ASP A 114 15.69 -12.58 0.19
C ASP A 114 16.47 -12.10 1.43
N LEU A 115 16.06 -10.97 2.01
CA LEU A 115 16.67 -10.40 3.21
C LEU A 115 16.64 -11.38 4.39
N HIS A 116 15.54 -12.12 4.49
CA HIS A 116 15.32 -13.16 5.51
C HIS A 116 16.22 -14.40 5.38
N THR A 117 16.93 -14.58 4.26
CA THR A 117 17.86 -15.72 4.06
C THR A 117 19.31 -15.33 4.31
N ARG A 118 19.59 -14.06 4.62
CA ARG A 118 20.94 -13.59 4.92
C ARG A 118 21.39 -14.07 6.31
N GLU A 119 22.69 -14.31 6.45
CA GLU A 119 23.29 -14.69 7.73
C GLU A 119 23.20 -13.56 8.78
N LEU A 120 23.34 -12.32 8.34
CA LEU A 120 23.22 -11.12 9.17
C LEU A 120 22.01 -10.28 8.74
N PRO A 121 21.33 -9.61 9.68
CA PRO A 121 20.25 -8.70 9.35
C PRO A 121 20.79 -7.51 8.53
N PRO A 122 20.04 -7.04 7.52
CA PRO A 122 20.49 -5.96 6.67
C PRO A 122 20.59 -4.64 7.45
N SER A 123 21.58 -3.81 7.09
CA SER A 123 21.71 -2.44 7.60
C SER A 123 20.62 -1.53 7.02
N SER A 124 20.40 -0.35 7.64
CA SER A 124 19.46 0.63 7.10
C SER A 124 19.86 1.15 5.73
N GLU A 125 21.15 1.17 5.41
CA GLU A 125 21.67 1.60 4.10
C GLU A 125 21.40 0.54 3.02
N GLU A 126 21.59 -0.74 3.34
CA GLU A 126 21.26 -1.85 2.43
C GLU A 126 19.77 -1.91 2.14
N LEU A 127 18.94 -1.75 3.18
CA LEU A 127 17.49 -1.65 3.04
C LEU A 127 17.11 -0.44 2.17
N ALA A 128 17.71 0.71 2.44
CA ALA A 128 17.46 1.92 1.65
C ALA A 128 17.81 1.69 0.17
N ALA A 129 18.97 1.11 -0.13
CA ALA A 129 19.38 0.81 -1.50
C ALA A 129 18.40 -0.14 -2.21
N ALA A 130 17.95 -1.21 -1.53
CA ALA A 130 17.02 -2.18 -2.10
C ALA A 130 15.62 -1.59 -2.35
N TRP A 131 15.14 -0.73 -1.46
CA TRP A 131 13.77 -0.22 -1.48
C TRP A 131 13.61 1.11 -2.22
N ARG A 132 14.70 1.87 -2.39
CA ARG A 132 14.70 3.20 -3.01
C ARG A 132 13.96 3.26 -4.35
N PRO A 133 14.20 2.35 -5.33
CA PRO A 133 13.52 2.45 -6.63
C PRO A 133 12.00 2.41 -6.51
N TYR A 134 11.47 1.62 -5.58
CA TYR A 134 10.03 1.49 -5.37
C TYR A 134 9.45 2.68 -4.63
N ILE A 135 10.11 3.11 -3.55
CA ILE A 135 9.64 4.23 -2.75
C ILE A 135 9.70 5.54 -3.54
N GLU A 136 10.80 5.82 -4.24
CA GLU A 136 10.96 7.04 -5.03
C GLU A 136 9.98 7.07 -6.22
N THR A 137 9.70 5.93 -6.87
CA THR A 137 8.69 5.86 -7.92
C THR A 137 7.30 6.24 -7.39
N CYS A 138 6.92 5.75 -6.21
CA CYS A 138 5.66 6.12 -5.57
C CYS A 138 5.62 7.60 -5.19
N ILE A 139 6.69 8.14 -4.59
CA ILE A 139 6.76 9.56 -4.20
C ILE A 139 6.67 10.44 -5.45
N ALA A 140 7.38 10.10 -6.53
CA ALA A 140 7.34 10.85 -7.79
C ALA A 140 5.96 10.83 -8.45
N ALA A 141 5.23 9.71 -8.37
CA ALA A 141 3.91 9.58 -8.97
C ALA A 141 2.79 10.25 -8.14
N PHE A 142 2.75 9.97 -6.83
CA PHE A 142 1.66 10.43 -5.95
C PHE A 142 1.90 11.82 -5.37
N GLY A 143 3.17 12.19 -5.20
CA GLY A 143 3.58 13.34 -4.40
C GLY A 143 3.59 13.04 -2.89
N PRO A 144 4.31 13.86 -2.11
CA PRO A 144 4.46 13.71 -0.66
C PRO A 144 3.14 13.86 0.08
N GLU A 145 2.18 14.59 -0.47
CA GLU A 145 0.85 14.81 0.13
C GLU A 145 -0.09 13.60 0.01
N ARG A 146 0.24 12.60 -0.83
CA ARG A 146 -0.54 11.38 -1.02
C ARG A 146 0.26 10.09 -0.79
N ALA A 147 1.55 10.19 -0.45
CA ALA A 147 2.39 9.08 -0.05
C ALA A 147 2.71 9.17 1.46
N MET A 148 2.71 8.04 2.16
CA MET A 148 2.96 7.98 3.61
C MET A 148 3.85 6.78 3.98
N PHE A 149 4.89 6.99 4.78
CA PHE A 149 5.72 5.89 5.28
C PHE A 149 4.96 4.99 6.25
N GLU A 150 5.23 3.69 6.20
CA GLU A 150 4.64 2.74 7.11
C GLU A 150 5.57 1.55 7.37
N SER A 151 5.45 0.92 8.54
CA SER A 151 6.40 -0.10 8.97
C SER A 151 6.02 -1.54 8.62
N ASN A 152 4.73 -1.83 8.50
CA ASN A 152 4.15 -3.16 8.37
C ASN A 152 4.56 -4.12 9.50
N PHE A 153 4.98 -3.58 10.65
CA PHE A 153 5.33 -4.40 11.80
C PHE A 153 4.07 -5.00 12.44
N PRO A 154 4.12 -6.26 12.89
CA PRO A 154 5.32 -7.10 13.02
C PRO A 154 5.67 -7.97 11.80
N VAL A 155 4.98 -7.86 10.66
CA VAL A 155 5.21 -8.74 9.50
C VAL A 155 6.63 -8.56 8.93
N ASP A 156 7.10 -7.32 8.81
CA ASP A 156 8.44 -7.01 8.30
C ASP A 156 9.59 -7.41 9.26
N LYS A 157 9.28 -7.77 10.52
CA LYS A 157 10.26 -8.29 11.49
C LYS A 157 10.99 -9.54 10.98
N GLY A 158 10.40 -10.28 10.05
CA GLY A 158 11.02 -11.43 9.42
C GLY A 158 12.23 -11.12 8.54
N SER A 159 12.45 -9.85 8.18
CA SER A 159 13.51 -9.41 7.26
C SER A 159 14.41 -8.31 7.81
N CYS A 160 13.93 -7.47 8.73
CA CYS A 160 14.71 -6.38 9.30
C CYS A 160 14.23 -5.96 10.70
N SER A 161 15.06 -5.21 11.43
CA SER A 161 14.67 -4.60 12.69
C SER A 161 13.83 -3.32 12.48
N TYR A 162 13.02 -2.96 13.46
CA TYR A 162 12.18 -1.76 13.40
C TYR A 162 13.01 -0.49 13.22
N ALA A 163 14.13 -0.38 13.94
CA ALA A 163 15.04 0.75 13.84
C ALA A 163 15.72 0.85 12.48
N ALA A 164 16.19 -0.28 11.93
CA ALA A 164 16.81 -0.32 10.60
C ALA A 164 15.81 0.10 9.51
N LEU A 165 14.57 -0.36 9.59
CA LEU A 165 13.50 0.01 8.67
C LEU A 165 13.23 1.53 8.67
N TRP A 166 13.02 2.14 9.83
CA TRP A 166 12.75 3.59 9.90
C TRP A 166 13.96 4.43 9.49
N ASN A 167 15.17 3.98 9.79
CA ASN A 167 16.37 4.65 9.32
C ASN A 167 16.54 4.52 7.80
N ALA A 168 16.14 3.38 7.20
CA ALA A 168 16.13 3.24 5.74
C ALA A 168 15.21 4.29 5.09
N PHE A 169 14.02 4.53 5.63
CA PHE A 169 13.13 5.58 5.15
C PHE A 169 13.74 6.98 5.27
N LYS A 170 14.46 7.28 6.36
CA LYS A 170 15.21 8.54 6.50
C LYS A 170 16.29 8.70 5.44
N HIS A 171 17.04 7.63 5.12
CA HIS A 171 18.02 7.64 4.04
C HIS A 171 17.37 7.86 2.67
N ILE A 172 16.19 7.28 2.43
CA ILE A 172 15.47 7.47 1.16
C ILE A 172 14.97 8.91 1.05
N ALA A 173 14.35 9.43 2.11
CA ALA A 173 13.81 10.79 2.14
C ALA A 173 14.89 11.88 2.35
N ALA A 174 16.18 11.55 2.36
CA ALA A 174 17.24 12.50 2.71
C ALA A 174 17.21 13.78 1.85
N GLY A 175 16.94 13.63 0.55
CA GLY A 175 16.84 14.74 -0.42
C GLY A 175 15.53 15.53 -0.41
N CYS A 176 14.50 15.06 0.30
CA CYS A 176 13.24 15.78 0.43
C CYS A 176 13.40 17.02 1.33
N SER A 177 12.64 18.07 1.02
CA SER A 177 12.52 19.27 1.85
C SER A 177 11.89 18.95 3.22
N ALA A 178 11.97 19.90 4.14
CA ALA A 178 11.37 19.75 5.48
C ALA A 178 9.85 19.52 5.41
N ALA A 179 9.14 20.26 4.53
CA ALA A 179 7.71 20.12 4.34
C ALA A 179 7.33 18.75 3.77
N GLU A 180 8.08 18.27 2.77
CA GLU A 180 7.87 16.96 2.18
C GLU A 180 8.12 15.83 3.19
N LYS A 181 9.18 15.95 4.01
CA LYS A 181 9.43 15.02 5.12
C LYS A 181 8.28 15.02 6.12
N ALA A 182 7.79 16.20 6.53
CA ALA A 182 6.65 16.30 7.44
C ALA A 182 5.40 15.61 6.87
N ALA A 183 5.10 15.80 5.59
CA ALA A 183 4.00 15.13 4.90
C ALA A 183 4.19 13.60 4.86
N LEU A 184 5.34 13.13 4.39
CA LEU A 184 5.65 11.70 4.22
C LEU A 184 5.66 10.91 5.53
N PHE A 185 6.19 11.48 6.62
CA PHE A 185 6.33 10.78 7.90
C PHE A 185 5.10 10.89 8.81
N ALA A 186 4.24 11.90 8.63
CA ALA A 186 3.07 12.08 9.50
C ALA A 186 1.90 12.79 8.81
N GLY A 187 2.14 13.92 8.14
CA GLY A 187 1.08 14.82 7.69
C GLY A 187 0.06 14.16 6.75
N THR A 188 0.51 13.34 5.83
CA THR A 188 -0.36 12.63 4.88
C THR A 188 -1.23 11.59 5.58
N ALA A 189 -0.66 10.82 6.53
CA ALA A 189 -1.43 9.88 7.34
C ALA A 189 -2.43 10.61 8.25
N ASN A 190 -2.02 11.71 8.88
CA ASN A 190 -2.88 12.51 9.75
C ASN A 190 -4.11 13.04 9.02
N ARG A 191 -3.94 13.59 7.81
CA ARG A 191 -5.07 14.07 7.00
C ARG A 191 -5.93 12.93 6.47
N PHE A 192 -5.33 11.87 5.94
CA PHE A 192 -6.07 10.75 5.36
C PHE A 192 -6.91 10.01 6.41
N TYR A 193 -6.34 9.71 7.57
CA TYR A 193 -7.01 9.00 8.65
C TYR A 193 -7.75 9.92 9.63
N ARG A 194 -7.60 11.24 9.48
CA ARG A 194 -8.20 12.27 10.34
C ARG A 194 -7.79 12.07 11.79
N LEU A 195 -6.49 11.97 12.00
CA LEU A 195 -5.89 11.81 13.32
C LEU A 195 -5.80 13.18 13.99
N ASP A 196 -6.44 13.32 15.15
CA ASP A 196 -6.27 14.49 16.01
C ASP A 196 -4.88 14.45 16.63
N THR A 197 -3.93 15.06 15.93
CA THR A 197 -2.53 15.14 16.38
C THR A 197 -2.16 16.61 16.49
N PRO A 198 -2.31 17.24 17.67
CA PRO A 198 -1.91 18.63 17.87
C PRO A 198 -0.39 18.76 17.76
N GLY A 199 0.09 19.65 16.88
CA GLY A 199 1.48 20.11 16.91
C GLY A 199 2.53 19.24 16.20
N ILE A 200 2.11 18.41 15.24
CA ILE A 200 2.99 17.93 14.15
C ILE A 200 2.55 18.61 12.85
#